data_AF-A0A2E8PXI2-F1
#
_entry.id   AF-A0A2E8PXI2-F1
#
_cell.length_a   1.000
_cell.length_b   1.000
_cell.length_c   1.000
_cell.angle_alpha   90.00
_cell.angle_beta   90.00
_cell.angle_gamma   90.00
#
_symmetry.space_group_name_H-M   'P 1'
#
loop_
_entity.id
_entity.type
_entity.pdbx_description
1 polymer ?
#
loop_
_entity_poly.entity_id
_entity_poly.type
_entity_poly.pdbx_seq_one_letter_code
_entity_poly.pdbx_strand_id
1 'polypeptide(L)'
;MKKGLIHNRIRELRFNAGELTQQQLADALDVTRQTIIALEKGKYYPSLQLAFQIAATFKLPLEEVFQSELAQETKKSLQTKSSEKRSR
;
A
#
# COMPACT_ATOMS: atom_id res chain seq x y z
N MET A 1 -20.20 -0.61 6.95
CA MET A 1 -19.07 -1.25 6.25
C MET A 1 -17.86 -1.19 7.16
N LYS A 2 -17.17 -2.33 7.42
CA LYS A 2 -15.99 -2.36 8.30
C LYS A 2 -14.92 -1.40 7.75
N LYS A 3 -14.70 -0.28 8.45
CA LYS A 3 -13.57 0.61 8.23
C LYS A 3 -12.28 -0.17 8.52
N GLY A 4 -11.28 -0.04 7.64
CA GLY A 4 -9.88 -0.27 7.99
C GLY A 4 -9.39 -1.71 7.91
N LEU A 5 -9.50 -2.36 6.74
CA LEU A 5 -8.74 -3.60 6.50
C LEU A 5 -7.45 -3.36 5.72
N ILE A 6 -7.32 -2.20 5.06
CA ILE A 6 -6.19 -1.87 4.18
C ILE A 6 -5.72 -0.45 4.50
N HIS A 7 -4.46 -0.33 4.88
CA HIS A 7 -3.74 0.93 5.06
C HIS A 7 -2.84 1.16 3.84
N ASN A 8 -2.70 2.41 3.40
CA ASN A 8 -1.77 2.75 2.33
C ASN A 8 -0.60 3.57 2.88
N ARG A 9 0.57 3.43 2.24
CA ARG A 9 1.80 4.15 2.56
C ARG A 9 2.14 5.24 1.54
N ILE A 10 1.16 5.66 0.73
CA ILE A 10 1.38 6.56 -0.42
C ILE A 10 2.09 7.85 0.01
N ARG A 11 1.64 8.46 1.12
CA ARG A 11 2.25 9.69 1.64
C ARG A 11 3.74 9.49 1.98
N GLU A 12 4.05 8.43 2.71
CA GLU A 12 5.43 8.10 3.11
C GLU A 12 6.31 7.84 1.89
N LEU A 13 5.85 6.98 0.98
CA LEU A 13 6.56 6.63 -0.26
C LEU A 13 6.82 7.87 -1.13
N ARG A 14 5.86 8.78 -1.19
CA ARG A 14 5.97 10.03 -1.94
C ARG A 14 7.07 10.94 -1.37
N PHE A 15 7.22 11.02 -0.04
CA PHE A 15 8.31 11.78 0.57
C PHE A 15 9.67 11.09 0.35
N ASN A 16 9.73 9.77 0.46
CA ASN A 16 10.95 8.99 0.23
C ASN A 16 11.42 9.05 -1.24
N ALA A 17 10.50 9.29 -2.18
CA ALA A 17 10.77 9.48 -3.60
C ALA A 17 11.20 10.94 -3.94
N GLY A 18 12.03 11.55 -3.11
CA GLY A 18 12.56 12.90 -3.35
C GLY A 18 11.54 14.02 -3.16
N GLU A 19 10.70 13.92 -2.13
CA GLU A 19 9.66 14.91 -1.81
C GLU A 19 8.66 15.18 -2.95
N LEU A 20 8.37 14.16 -3.75
CA LEU A 20 7.41 14.22 -4.85
C LEU A 20 6.12 14.91 -4.36
N THR A 21 5.61 15.92 -5.05
CA THR A 21 4.39 16.61 -4.61
C THR A 21 3.15 15.77 -4.93
N GLN A 22 2.04 16.04 -4.24
CA GLN A 22 0.76 15.39 -4.57
C GLN A 22 0.33 15.66 -6.02
N GLN A 23 0.67 16.84 -6.57
CA GLN A 23 0.37 17.17 -7.95
C GLN A 23 1.21 16.33 -8.90
N GLN A 24 2.53 16.24 -8.69
CA GLN A 24 3.41 15.44 -9.54
C GLN A 24 3.04 13.95 -9.54
N LEU A 25 2.64 13.39 -8.39
CA LEU A 25 2.13 12.02 -8.35
C LEU A 25 0.80 11.87 -9.09
N ALA A 26 -0.07 12.88 -9.03
CA ALA A 26 -1.34 12.89 -9.75
C ALA A 26 -1.12 12.93 -11.26
N ASP A 27 -0.20 13.78 -11.72
CA ASP A 27 0.18 13.91 -13.14
C ASP A 27 0.78 12.60 -13.68
N ALA A 28 1.65 11.94 -12.90
CA ALA A 28 2.25 10.66 -13.27
C ALA A 28 1.24 9.50 -13.39
N LEU A 29 0.12 9.60 -12.68
CA LEU A 29 -0.93 8.57 -12.61
C LEU A 29 -2.16 8.91 -13.46
N ASP A 30 -2.16 10.06 -14.14
CA ASP A 30 -3.30 10.60 -14.88
C ASP A 30 -4.59 10.68 -14.03
N VAL A 31 -4.45 11.24 -12.82
CA VAL A 31 -5.57 11.47 -11.91
C VAL A 31 -5.56 12.89 -11.38
N THR A 32 -6.65 13.32 -10.74
CA THR A 32 -6.67 14.63 -10.09
C THR A 32 -5.83 14.64 -8.82
N ARG A 33 -5.28 15.80 -8.45
CA ARG A 33 -4.63 15.97 -7.14
C ARG A 33 -5.55 15.62 -5.96
N GLN A 34 -6.86 15.86 -6.09
CA GLN A 34 -7.85 15.50 -5.06
C GLN A 34 -7.95 13.98 -4.87
N THR A 35 -7.74 13.20 -5.93
CA THR A 35 -7.62 11.75 -5.86
C THR A 35 -6.48 11.36 -4.93
N ILE A 36 -5.28 11.90 -5.14
CA ILE A 36 -4.11 11.62 -4.28
C ILE A 36 -4.36 12.05 -2.83
N ILE A 37 -4.93 13.23 -2.60
CA ILE A 37 -5.27 13.71 -1.24
C ILE A 37 -6.24 12.75 -0.54
N ALA A 38 -7.27 12.28 -1.26
CA ALA A 38 -8.27 11.38 -0.70
C ALA A 38 -7.68 10.00 -0.39
N LEU A 39 -6.80 9.50 -1.26
CA LEU A 39 -6.07 8.25 -1.07
C LEU A 39 -5.13 8.32 0.14
N GLU A 40 -4.28 9.35 0.23
CA GLU A 40 -3.38 9.53 1.39
C GLU A 40 -4.15 9.63 2.72
N LYS A 41 -5.37 10.19 2.70
CA LYS A 41 -6.25 10.28 3.87
C LYS A 41 -7.07 8.99 4.12
N GLY A 42 -6.93 7.97 3.29
CA GLY A 42 -7.68 6.71 3.40
C GLY A 42 -9.20 6.90 3.25
N LYS A 43 -9.65 7.90 2.49
CA LYS A 43 -11.09 8.17 2.30
C LYS A 43 -11.80 7.04 1.53
N TYR A 44 -11.08 6.35 0.65
CA TYR A 44 -11.57 5.21 -0.12
C TYR A 44 -10.39 4.34 -0.58
N TYR A 45 -10.70 3.15 -1.10
CA TYR A 45 -9.72 2.27 -1.74
C TYR A 45 -9.64 2.55 -3.24
N PRO A 46 -8.43 2.66 -3.82
CA PRO A 46 -8.29 2.86 -5.26
C PRO A 46 -8.88 1.68 -6.04
N SER A 47 -9.16 1.89 -7.33
CA SER A 47 -9.41 0.76 -8.23
C SER A 47 -8.17 -0.14 -8.28
N LEU A 48 -8.35 -1.41 -8.65
CA LEU A 48 -7.22 -2.34 -8.77
C LEU A 48 -6.16 -1.81 -9.74
N GLN A 49 -6.59 -1.25 -10.88
CA GLN A 49 -5.71 -0.62 -11.86
C GLN A 49 -4.88 0.51 -11.24
N LEU A 50 -5.51 1.45 -10.54
CA LEU A 50 -4.80 2.57 -9.91
C LEU A 50 -3.85 2.09 -8.81
N ALA A 51 -4.22 1.04 -8.06
CA ALA A 51 -3.35 0.43 -7.07
C ALA A 51 -2.06 -0.12 -7.68
N PHE A 52 -2.15 -0.81 -8.83
CA PHE A 52 -0.99 -1.30 -9.57
C PHE A 52 -0.16 -0.17 -10.17
N GLN A 53 -0.78 0.89 -10.70
CA GLN A 53 -0.05 2.05 -11.22
C GLN A 53 0.75 2.77 -10.12
N ILE A 54 0.16 2.92 -8.93
CA ILE A 54 0.84 3.50 -7.76
C ILE A 54 2.05 2.63 -7.37
N ALA A 55 1.86 1.31 -7.29
CA ALA A 55 2.94 0.38 -6.97
C ALA A 55 4.09 0.45 -7.98
N ALA A 56 3.76 0.48 -9.28
CA ALA A 56 4.73 0.63 -10.35
C ALA A 56 5.49 1.98 -10.28
N THR A 57 4.81 3.07 -9.92
CA THR A 57 5.43 4.40 -9.78
C THR A 57 6.53 4.40 -8.72
N PHE A 58 6.30 3.70 -7.60
CA PHE A 58 7.29 3.56 -6.54
C PHE A 58 8.25 2.39 -6.74
N LYS A 59 8.06 1.57 -7.78
CA LYS A 59 8.83 0.34 -8.05
C LYS A 59 8.81 -0.64 -6.86
N LEU A 60 7.66 -0.73 -6.20
CA LEU A 60 7.44 -1.61 -5.05
C LEU A 60 6.36 -2.64 -5.34
N PRO A 61 6.39 -3.80 -4.67
CA PRO A 61 5.27 -4.73 -4.70
C PRO A 61 4.03 -4.11 -4.05
N LEU A 62 2.84 -4.58 -4.46
CA LEU A 62 1.57 -4.00 -4.05
C LEU A 62 1.39 -4.01 -2.52
N GLU A 63 1.86 -5.07 -1.86
CA GLU A 63 1.75 -5.29 -0.42
C GLU A 63 2.64 -4.35 0.40
N GLU A 64 3.67 -3.76 -0.21
CA GLU A 64 4.51 -2.74 0.43
C GLU A 64 3.87 -1.34 0.36
N VAL A 65 3.00 -1.12 -0.62
CA VAL A 65 2.22 0.12 -0.77
C VAL A 65 0.91 0.05 0.01
N PHE A 66 0.23 -1.09 -0.02
CA PHE A 66 -1.06 -1.34 0.61
C PHE A 66 -0.97 -2.52 1.56
N GLN A 67 -1.09 -2.26 2.86
CA GLN A 67 -0.94 -3.24 3.92
C GLN A 67 -2.30 -3.64 4.48
N SER A 68 -2.57 -4.95 4.56
CA SER A 68 -3.77 -5.46 5.21
C SER A 68 -3.47 -6.17 6.52
N GLU A 69 -4.25 -5.89 7.56
CA GLU A 69 -4.14 -6.58 8.84
C GLU A 69 -4.40 -8.09 8.71
N LEU A 70 -5.29 -8.52 7.80
CA LEU A 70 -5.60 -9.94 7.53
C LEU A 70 -4.41 -10.71 6.94
N ALA A 71 -3.56 -10.03 6.16
CA ALA A 71 -2.38 -10.62 5.55
C ALA A 71 -1.23 -10.81 6.56
N GLN A 72 -1.24 -10.08 7.67
CA GLN A 72 -0.22 -10.18 8.71
C GLN A 72 -0.44 -11.43 9.60
N GLU A 73 -1.69 -11.76 9.91
CA GLU A 73 -2.03 -12.94 10.73
C GLU A 73 -1.68 -14.26 10.01
N THR A 74 -1.90 -14.31 8.70
CA THR A 74 -1.52 -15.48 7.88
C THR A 74 0.00 -15.69 7.85
N LYS A 75 0.80 -14.64 7.65
CA LYS A 75 2.28 -14.73 7.69
C LYS A 75 2.81 -15.16 9.07
N LYS A 76 2.24 -14.63 10.16
CA LYS A 76 2.66 -14.97 11.53
C LYS A 76 2.38 -16.43 11.89
N SER A 77 1.24 -16.99 11.45
CA SER A 77 0.88 -18.39 11.68
C SER A 77 1.73 -19.40 10.90
N LEU A 78 2.36 -18.98 9.80
CA LEU A 78 3.26 -19.81 8.99
C LEU A 78 4.69 -19.82 9.55
N GLN A 79 5.16 -18.72 10.15
CA GLN A 79 6.49 -18.64 10.76
C GLN A 79 6.60 -19.49 12.04
N THR A 80 5.55 -19.57 12.86
CA THR A 80 5.55 -20.38 14.09
C THR A 80 5.58 -21.89 13.83
N LYS A 81 4.96 -22.36 12.73
CA LYS A 81 4.95 -23.79 12.35
C LYS A 81 6.28 -24.26 11.73
N SER A 82 7.09 -23.36 11.18
CA SER A 82 8.39 -23.71 10.59
C SER A 82 9.50 -23.93 11.63
N SER A 83 9.38 -23.35 12.83
CA SER A 83 10.34 -23.56 13.92
C SER A 83 10.13 -24.88 14.66
N GLU A 84 8.89 -25.41 14.73
CA GLU A 84 8.59 -26.70 15.40
C GLU A 84 9.04 -27.91 14.58
N LYS A 85 9.19 -27.77 13.25
CA LYS A 85 9.52 -28.87 12.33
C LYS A 85 11.02 -29.13 12.15
N ARG A 86 11.90 -28.24 12.65
CA ARG A 86 13.37 -28.39 12.57
C ARG A 86 14.00 -29.01 13.83
N SER A 87 13.19 -29.28 14.86
CA SER A 87 13.64 -29.91 16.12
C SER A 87 13.16 -31.38 16.26
N ARG A 88 12.75 -32.02 15.16
CA ARG A 88 12.45 -33.45 15.07
C ARG A 88 13.27 -34.07 13.95
#